data_AF-A0A2V9U1S1-F1
#
_entry.id   AF-A0A2V9U1S1-F1
#
_cell.length_a   1.000
_cell.length_b   1.000
_cell.length_c   1.000
_cell.angle_alpha   90.00
_cell.angle_beta   90.00
_cell.angle_gamma   90.00
#
_symmetry.space_group_name_H-M   'P 1'
#
loop_
_entity.id
_entity.type
_entity.pdbx_description
1 polymer ?
#
loop_
_entity_poly.entity_id
_entity_poly.type
_entity_poly.pdbx_seq_one_letter_code
_entity_poly.pdbx_strand_id
1 'polypeptide(L)'
;MKIYSILCLSIAIVLPEIAVAKLPPNPAFGQLEGTIDYCAQADAPSAAKYQDLKKRLVEDVQEKEVAEARKTKEYKESYDAMSEALGKVPHEQVIKACGSLLESKK
;
A
#
# COMPACT_ATOMS: atom_id res chain seq x y z
N MET A 1 0.67 -18.51 47.72
CA MET A 1 1.14 -18.96 46.39
C MET A 1 0.21 -18.32 45.35
N LYS A 2 0.50 -17.09 44.94
CA LYS A 2 1.24 -16.68 43.72
C LYS A 2 0.27 -16.53 42.51
N ILE A 3 -0.60 -15.55 42.64
CA ILE A 3 -1.49 -15.04 41.57
C ILE A 3 -0.76 -13.86 40.93
N TYR A 4 0.22 -14.12 40.08
CA TYR A 4 0.86 -13.11 39.22
C TYR A 4 1.47 -13.81 38.00
N SER A 5 0.67 -13.97 36.96
CA SER A 5 1.14 -14.13 35.58
C SER A 5 0.01 -13.71 34.64
N ILE A 6 -0.35 -12.43 34.78
CA ILE A 6 -0.91 -11.64 33.70
C ILE A 6 0.31 -10.94 33.07
N LEU A 7 0.28 -10.76 31.74
CA LEU A 7 1.32 -10.24 30.84
C LEU A 7 2.28 -11.30 30.29
N CYS A 8 1.97 -11.78 29.08
CA CYS A 8 2.78 -11.35 27.95
C CYS A 8 1.85 -11.18 26.75
N LEU A 9 1.81 -9.93 26.26
CA LEU A 9 1.05 -9.48 25.13
C LEU A 9 1.33 -10.38 23.92
N SER A 10 0.33 -11.19 23.56
CA SER A 10 0.20 -11.56 22.15
C SER A 10 -0.21 -10.28 21.45
N ILE A 11 0.77 -9.59 20.86
CA ILE A 11 0.51 -8.62 19.79
C ILE A 11 -0.05 -9.47 18.64
N ALA A 12 -1.33 -9.83 18.76
CA ALA A 12 -2.15 -10.04 17.61
C ALA A 12 -2.04 -8.71 16.88
N ILE A 13 -1.22 -8.68 15.83
CA ILE A 13 -1.36 -7.71 14.77
C ILE A 13 -2.76 -8.02 14.24
N VAL A 14 -3.76 -7.41 14.88
CA VAL A 14 -5.02 -7.09 14.26
C VAL A 14 -4.57 -6.19 13.15
N LEU A 15 -4.24 -6.79 11.99
CA LEU A 15 -4.47 -6.12 10.74
C LEU A 15 -5.89 -5.62 10.92
N PRO A 16 -6.14 -4.31 11.08
CA PRO A 16 -7.49 -3.83 10.93
C PRO A 16 -7.90 -4.47 9.62
N GLU A 17 -9.00 -5.20 9.62
CA GLU A 17 -9.64 -5.54 8.37
C GLU A 17 -9.81 -4.19 7.70
N ILE A 18 -8.86 -3.83 6.82
CA ILE A 18 -9.00 -2.73 5.91
C ILE A 18 -10.03 -3.32 4.96
N ALA A 19 -11.29 -3.30 5.43
CA ALA A 19 -12.42 -3.19 4.58
C ALA A 19 -11.98 -2.12 3.60
N VAL A 20 -11.69 -2.56 2.39
CA VAL A 20 -11.47 -1.70 1.24
C VAL A 20 -12.83 -1.06 0.98
N ALA A 21 -13.26 -0.23 1.93
CA ALA A 21 -14.32 0.72 1.76
C ALA A 21 -13.80 1.62 0.66
N LYS A 22 -14.50 1.57 -0.49
CA LYS A 22 -14.31 2.37 -1.70
C LYS A 22 -13.26 3.46 -1.49
N LEU A 23 -12.04 3.20 -1.96
CA LEU A 23 -10.96 4.19 -1.92
C LEU A 23 -11.35 5.41 -2.75
N PRO A 24 -10.51 6.45 -2.73
CA PRO A 24 -10.56 7.64 -1.87
C PRO A 24 -11.93 8.13 -1.33
N PRO A 25 -11.91 9.13 -0.39
CA PRO A 25 -10.72 9.75 0.22
C PRO A 25 -10.27 9.01 1.50
N ASN A 26 -9.10 8.37 1.45
CA ASN A 26 -8.45 7.72 2.58
C ASN A 26 -6.91 7.88 2.46
N PRO A 27 -6.17 8.19 3.55
CA PRO A 27 -4.70 8.24 3.54
C PRO A 27 -4.00 7.00 2.97
N ALA A 28 -4.63 5.83 3.01
CA ALA A 28 -4.11 4.61 2.38
C ALA A 28 -3.96 4.73 0.85
N PHE A 29 -4.68 5.65 0.20
CA PHE A 29 -4.65 5.78 -1.26
C PHE A 29 -3.28 6.24 -1.79
N GLY A 30 -2.69 7.27 -1.19
CA GLY A 30 -1.35 7.75 -1.57
C GLY A 30 -0.28 6.71 -1.31
N GLN A 31 -0.35 6.01 -0.17
CA GLN A 31 0.57 4.92 0.16
C GLN A 31 0.52 3.78 -0.87
N LEU A 32 -0.68 3.39 -1.30
CA LEU A 32 -0.86 2.32 -2.28
C LEU A 32 -0.36 2.72 -3.66
N GLU A 33 -0.73 3.91 -4.17
CA GLU A 33 -0.20 4.35 -5.47
C GLU A 33 1.32 4.54 -5.44
N GLY A 34 1.88 5.08 -4.34
CA GLY A 34 3.33 5.22 -4.17
C GLY A 34 4.05 3.87 -4.14
N THR A 35 3.47 2.88 -3.46
CA THR A 35 4.01 1.51 -3.47
C THR A 35 3.99 0.92 -4.88
N ILE A 36 2.85 1.00 -5.57
CA ILE A 36 2.68 0.41 -6.91
C ILE A 36 3.62 1.07 -7.93
N ASP A 37 3.73 2.41 -7.90
CA ASP A 37 4.61 3.13 -8.82
C ASP A 37 6.10 2.90 -8.51
N TYR A 38 6.47 2.73 -7.24
CA TYR A 38 7.83 2.34 -6.89
C TYR A 38 8.15 0.91 -7.37
N CYS A 39 7.21 -0.02 -7.20
CA CYS A 39 7.35 -1.39 -7.71
C CYS A 39 7.48 -1.45 -9.24
N ALA A 40 6.75 -0.61 -9.97
CA ALA A 40 6.87 -0.51 -11.42
C ALA A 40 8.27 -0.03 -11.86
N GLN A 41 8.93 0.80 -11.06
CA GLN A 41 10.31 1.24 -11.30
C GLN A 41 11.33 0.17 -10.89
N ALA A 42 11.11 -0.51 -9.77
CA ALA A 42 12.04 -1.51 -9.23
C ALA A 42 12.03 -2.83 -10.02
N ASP A 43 10.87 -3.25 -10.54
CA ASP A 43 10.70 -4.46 -11.35
C ASP A 43 10.17 -4.08 -12.75
N ALA A 44 11.08 -3.51 -13.55
CA ALA A 44 10.77 -3.05 -14.91
C ALA A 44 10.14 -4.14 -15.82
N PRO A 45 10.55 -5.43 -15.76
CA PRO A 45 9.88 -6.49 -16.51
C PRO A 45 8.38 -6.64 -16.22
N SER A 46 7.95 -6.32 -15.00
CA SER A 46 6.53 -6.39 -14.60
C SER A 46 5.83 -5.02 -14.55
N ALA A 47 6.48 -3.93 -14.96
CA ALA A 47 5.95 -2.56 -14.89
C ALA A 47 4.51 -2.42 -15.41
N ALA A 48 4.19 -3.05 -16.54
CA ALA A 48 2.84 -3.04 -17.11
C ALA A 48 1.80 -3.65 -16.16
N LYS A 49 2.13 -4.74 -15.45
CA LYS A 49 1.23 -5.39 -14.50
C LYS A 49 0.93 -4.50 -13.30
N TYR A 50 1.92 -3.74 -12.82
CA TYR A 50 1.73 -2.76 -11.76
C TYR A 50 0.85 -1.59 -12.21
N GLN A 51 1.04 -1.09 -13.43
CA GLN A 51 0.17 -0.04 -13.97
C GLN A 51 -1.29 -0.51 -14.14
N ASP A 52 -1.50 -1.78 -14.53
CA ASP A 52 -2.86 -2.34 -14.55
C ASP A 52 -3.43 -2.56 -13.14
N LEU A 53 -2.60 -2.91 -12.15
CA LEU A 53 -3.01 -2.95 -10.76
C LEU A 53 -3.44 -1.57 -10.26
N LYS A 54 -2.69 -0.52 -10.59
CA LYS A 54 -3.01 0.87 -10.25
C LYS A 54 -4.36 1.32 -10.83
N LYS A 55 -4.66 0.95 -12.08
CA LYS A 55 -5.98 1.24 -12.69
C LYS A 55 -7.11 0.53 -11.94
N ARG A 56 -6.92 -0.76 -11.63
CA ARG A 56 -7.91 -1.55 -10.87
C ARG A 56 -8.14 -1.04 -9.47
N LEU A 57 -7.11 -0.48 -8.83
CA LEU A 57 -7.22 0.12 -7.48
C LEU A 57 -8.33 1.18 -7.40
N VAL A 58 -8.62 1.85 -8.52
CA VAL A 58 -9.59 2.95 -8.60
C VAL A 58 -10.76 2.66 -9.56
N GLU A 59 -10.94 1.41 -10.00
CA GLU A 59 -11.91 1.09 -11.07
C GLU A 59 -13.37 1.33 -10.64
N ASP A 60 -13.67 1.16 -9.36
CA ASP A 60 -15.01 1.36 -8.79
C ASP A 60 -15.25 2.80 -8.27
N VAL A 61 -14.33 3.72 -8.56
CA VAL A 61 -14.32 5.09 -8.04
C VAL A 61 -14.51 6.06 -9.19
N GLN A 62 -15.31 7.12 -8.97
CA GLN A 62 -15.47 8.14 -9.99
C GLN A 62 -14.13 8.84 -10.27
N GLU A 63 -13.78 8.99 -11.55
CA GLU A 63 -12.50 9.60 -11.97
C GLU A 63 -12.28 10.99 -11.35
N LYS A 64 -13.34 11.78 -11.21
CA LYS A 64 -13.30 13.09 -10.55
C LYS A 64 -12.86 12.98 -9.09
N GLU A 65 -13.37 12.00 -8.35
CA GLU A 65 -13.04 11.78 -6.94
C GLU A 65 -11.59 11.33 -6.78
N VAL A 66 -11.12 10.45 -7.66
CA VAL A 66 -9.71 10.06 -7.75
C VAL A 66 -8.82 11.27 -8.03
N ALA A 67 -9.20 12.10 -9.00
CA ALA A 67 -8.44 13.29 -9.37
C ALA A 67 -8.38 14.33 -8.24
N GLU A 68 -9.49 14.56 -7.53
CA GLU A 68 -9.50 15.45 -6.37
C GLU A 68 -8.67 14.89 -5.21
N ALA A 69 -8.75 13.58 -4.93
CA ALA A 69 -7.93 12.94 -3.91
C ALA A 69 -6.44 13.10 -4.19
N ARG A 70 -6.00 12.91 -5.44
CA ARG A 70 -4.60 13.08 -5.87
C ARG A 70 -4.07 14.52 -5.71
N LYS A 71 -4.95 15.52 -5.63
CA LYS A 71 -4.58 16.93 -5.38
C LYS A 71 -4.39 17.24 -3.90
N THR A 72 -4.88 16.38 -3.00
CA THR A 72 -4.80 16.64 -1.57
C THR A 72 -3.36 16.56 -1.07
N LYS A 73 -3.05 17.36 -0.05
CA LYS A 73 -1.76 17.31 0.64
C LYS A 73 -1.52 15.94 1.27
N GLU A 74 -2.55 15.36 1.89
CA GLU A 74 -2.51 14.05 2.54
C GLU A 74 -2.15 12.92 1.57
N TYR A 75 -2.75 12.90 0.37
CA TYR A 75 -2.37 11.96 -0.68
C TYR A 75 -0.89 12.12 -1.04
N LYS A 76 -0.43 13.36 -1.27
CA LYS A 76 0.96 13.60 -1.69
C LYS A 76 1.96 13.20 -0.61
N GLU A 77 1.72 13.61 0.63
CA GLU A 77 2.61 13.28 1.74
C GLU A 77 2.70 11.77 1.97
N SER A 78 1.57 11.07 1.89
CA SER A 78 1.55 9.62 2.07
C SER A 78 2.18 8.85 0.90
N TYR A 79 1.99 9.33 -0.34
CA TYR A 79 2.66 8.81 -1.54
C TYR A 79 4.18 8.98 -1.46
N ASP A 80 4.63 10.19 -1.15
CA ASP A 80 6.05 10.55 -1.09
C ASP A 80 6.73 9.78 0.06
N ALA A 81 6.10 9.74 1.24
CA ALA A 81 6.64 9.03 2.40
C ALA A 81 6.80 7.52 2.14
N MET A 82 5.83 6.90 1.46
CA MET A 82 5.93 5.47 1.12
C MET A 82 7.02 5.21 0.09
N SER A 83 7.09 6.04 -0.96
CA SER A 83 8.11 5.93 -2.00
C SER A 83 9.53 6.09 -1.41
N GLU A 84 9.71 7.05 -0.50
CA GLU A 84 10.98 7.27 0.20
C GLU A 84 11.33 6.11 1.13
N ALA A 85 10.35 5.57 1.86
CA ALA A 85 10.57 4.42 2.74
C ALA A 85 11.04 3.19 1.95
N LEU A 86 10.41 2.90 0.81
CA LEU A 86 10.83 1.83 -0.09
C LEU A 86 12.19 2.08 -0.73
N GLY A 87 12.53 3.35 -0.99
CA GLY A 87 13.87 3.80 -1.40
C GLY A 87 14.99 3.44 -0.44
N LYS A 88 14.68 3.27 0.85
CA LYS A 88 15.64 2.90 1.91
C LYS A 88 15.78 1.39 2.09
N VAL A 89 14.90 0.60 1.48
CA VAL A 89 14.93 -0.86 1.56
C VAL A 89 15.86 -1.41 0.46
N PRO A 90 16.70 -2.43 0.75
CA PRO A 90 17.53 -3.05 -0.28
C PRO A 90 16.71 -3.51 -1.48
N HIS A 91 17.19 -3.22 -2.69
CA HIS A 91 16.45 -3.42 -3.93
C HIS A 91 15.91 -4.85 -4.12
N GLU A 92 16.70 -5.88 -3.77
CA GLU A 92 16.24 -7.27 -3.85
C GLU A 92 15.05 -7.58 -2.93
N GLN A 93 15.02 -6.96 -1.74
CA GLN A 93 13.89 -7.10 -0.81
C GLN A 93 12.65 -6.37 -1.32
N VAL A 94 12.83 -5.20 -1.95
CA VAL A 94 11.75 -4.47 -2.64
C VAL A 94 11.16 -5.35 -3.74
N ILE A 95 11.98 -5.88 -4.66
CA ILE A 95 11.49 -6.71 -5.77
C ILE A 95 10.69 -7.90 -5.25
N LYS A 96 11.20 -8.59 -4.22
CA LYS A 96 10.51 -9.72 -3.61
C LYS A 96 9.14 -9.32 -3.04
N ALA A 97 9.07 -8.20 -2.32
CA ALA A 97 7.81 -7.70 -1.76
C ALA A 97 6.83 -7.23 -2.87
N CYS A 98 7.35 -6.57 -3.90
CA CYS A 98 6.57 -6.13 -5.05
C CYS A 98 5.95 -7.31 -5.81
N GLY A 99 6.68 -8.43 -5.93
CA GLY A 99 6.13 -9.67 -6.50
C GLY A 99 4.84 -10.13 -5.82
N SER A 100 4.77 -10.04 -4.49
CA SER A 100 3.57 -10.42 -3.72
C SER A 100 2.35 -9.52 -3.99
N LEU A 101 2.54 -8.27 -4.44
CA LEU A 101 1.43 -7.39 -4.85
C LEU A 101 0.75 -7.89 -6.12
N LEU A 102 1.50 -8.54 -7.01
CA LEU A 102 0.96 -9.13 -8.24
C LEU A 102 0.33 -10.51 -8.00
N GLU A 103 0.72 -11.19 -6.91
CA GLU A 103 0.22 -12.52 -6.54
C GLU A 103 -1.07 -12.48 -5.70
N SER A 104 -1.39 -11.34 -5.08
CA SER A 104 -2.61 -11.14 -4.27
C SER A 104 -3.94 -11.26 -5.05
N LYS A 105 -3.91 -11.72 -6.30
CA LYS A 105 -5.07 -12.11 -7.13
C LYS A 105 -5.16 -13.63 -7.31
N LYS A 106 -5.27 -14.37 -6.21
CA LYS A 106 -5.86 -15.71 -6.23
C LYS A 106 -7.05 -15.78 -5.29
#